data_AF-A0A1I8BIZ3-F1
#
_entry.id   AF-A0A1I8BIZ3-F1
#
_cell.length_a   1.000
_cell.length_b   1.000
_cell.length_c   1.000
_cell.angle_alpha   90.00
_cell.angle_beta   90.00
_cell.angle_gamma   90.00
#
_symmetry.space_group_name_H-M   'P 1'
#
loop_
_entity.id
_entity.type
_entity.pdbx_description
1 polymer ?
#
loop_
_entity_poly.entity_id
_entity_poly.type
_entity_poly.pdbx_seq_one_letter_code
_entity_poly.pdbx_strand_id
1 'polypeptide(L)'
;MANLCVMVFDKVEMNIKQYYHYEVNKKDSDMKDYNKKLEFLTKIVIGAAQALARLHKYRYVHLNVKAQNFVYVEKPDHKKEEIPCKLTGLDNAVKLVI
;
A
#
# COMPACT_ATOMS: atom_id res chain seq x y z
N MET A 1 -26.85 11.61 23.53
CA MET A 1 -25.39 11.90 23.53
C MET A 1 -24.74 11.01 22.50
N ALA A 2 -24.04 11.56 21.50
CA ALA A 2 -23.30 10.75 20.55
C ALA A 2 -21.95 10.35 21.18
N ASN A 3 -21.66 9.05 21.25
CA ASN A 3 -20.33 8.57 21.64
C ASN A 3 -19.35 8.88 20.50
N LEU A 4 -18.37 9.73 20.79
CA LEU A 4 -17.26 9.97 19.88
C LEU A 4 -16.32 8.76 19.93
N CYS A 5 -16.17 8.06 18.81
CA CYS A 5 -15.17 6.99 18.67
C CYS A 5 -13.93 7.58 17.99
N VAL A 6 -12.77 7.48 18.65
CA VAL A 6 -11.49 7.95 18.12
C VAL A 6 -10.58 6.74 17.89
N MET A 7 -10.05 6.61 16.67
CA MET A 7 -9.03 5.62 16.33
C MET A 7 -7.70 6.32 16.09
N VAL A 8 -6.63 5.81 16.71
CA VAL A 8 -5.26 6.32 16.56
C VAL A 8 -4.45 5.30 15.79
N PHE A 9 -3.75 5.76 14.75
CA PHE A 9 -2.89 4.94 13.89
C PHE A 9 -1.48 5.52 13.85
N ASP A 10 -0.52 4.70 13.42
CA ASP A 10 0.84 5.17 13.12
C ASP A 10 0.81 6.31 12.09
N LYS A 11 1.76 7.24 12.23
CA LYS A 11 1.95 8.28 11.22
C LYS A 11 2.37 7.62 9.90
N VAL A 12 1.64 7.97 8.84
CA VAL A 12 1.92 7.54 7.47
C VAL A 12 2.89 8.52 6.81
N GLU A 13 3.90 7.99 6.12
CA GLU A 13 4.81 8.79 5.30
C GLU A 13 4.18 9.09 3.93
N MET A 14 3.74 8.05 3.22
CA MET A 14 3.07 8.21 1.91
C MET A 14 2.27 6.97 1.50
N ASN A 15 1.40 7.10 0.50
CA ASN A 15 0.72 5.98 -0.16
C ASN A 15 1.34 5.62 -1.53
N ILE A 16 0.95 4.46 -2.09
CA ILE A 16 1.45 3.99 -3.39
C ILE A 16 1.23 5.03 -4.50
N LYS A 17 0.11 5.77 -4.50
CA LYS A 17 -0.17 6.78 -5.53
C LYS A 17 0.84 7.94 -5.44
N GLN A 18 1.07 8.46 -4.25
CA GLN A 18 2.06 9.53 -4.01
C GLN A 18 3.46 9.06 -4.37
N TYR A 19 3.81 7.84 -3.94
CA TYR A 19 5.09 7.23 -4.25
C TYR A 19 5.31 7.12 -5.77
N TYR A 20 4.33 6.59 -6.50
CA TYR A 20 4.40 6.47 -7.95
C TYR A 20 4.62 7.83 -8.61
N HIS A 21 3.90 8.88 -8.19
CA HIS A 21 4.12 10.22 -8.72
C HIS A 21 5.51 10.77 -8.40
N TYR A 22 6.05 10.51 -7.20
CA TYR A 22 7.38 10.96 -6.81
C TYR A 22 8.49 10.28 -7.62
N GLU A 23 8.39 8.98 -7.89
CA GLU A 23 9.41 8.23 -8.63
C GLU A 23 9.24 8.29 -10.15
N VAL A 24 8.01 8.37 -10.68
CA VAL A 24 7.79 8.42 -12.14
C VAL A 24 7.98 9.81 -12.73
N ASN A 25 7.73 10.87 -11.95
CA ASN A 25 7.94 12.24 -12.43
C ASN A 25 9.40 12.72 -12.23
N LYS A 26 10.26 11.94 -11.55
CA LYS A 26 11.70 12.11 -11.68
C LYS A 26 12.07 11.66 -13.09
N LYS A 27 12.18 12.63 -14.00
CA LYS A 27 12.66 12.42 -15.36
C LYS A 27 14.10 11.89 -15.28
N ASP A 28 14.31 10.62 -15.60
CA ASP A 28 15.58 10.15 -16.17
C ASP A 28 15.28 9.12 -17.27
N SER A 29 15.86 9.36 -18.42
CA SER A 29 15.44 8.86 -19.73
C SER A 29 16.35 7.75 -20.23
N ASP A 30 16.42 6.63 -19.53
CA ASP A 30 17.23 5.47 -19.95
C ASP A 30 16.50 4.14 -19.80
N MET A 31 16.72 3.22 -20.75
CA MET A 31 16.14 1.87 -20.76
C MET A 31 16.54 1.03 -19.52
N LYS A 32 17.71 1.32 -18.92
CA LYS A 32 18.16 0.77 -17.63
C LYS A 32 17.26 1.16 -16.47
N ASP A 33 16.61 2.32 -16.58
CA ASP A 33 15.71 2.85 -15.56
C ASP A 33 14.32 2.21 -15.65
N TYR A 34 13.90 1.79 -16.86
CA TYR A 34 12.65 1.04 -17.06
C TYR A 34 12.64 -0.30 -16.31
N ASN A 35 13.70 -1.12 -16.45
CA ASN A 35 13.77 -2.42 -15.78
C ASN A 35 13.80 -2.28 -14.26
N LYS A 36 14.54 -1.28 -13.73
CA LYS A 36 14.55 -0.97 -12.29
C LYS A 36 13.18 -0.52 -11.79
N LYS A 37 12.50 0.32 -12.56
CA LYS A 37 11.13 0.76 -12.27
C LYS A 37 10.15 -0.41 -12.25
N LEU A 38 10.26 -1.35 -13.20
CA LEU A 38 9.41 -2.53 -13.25
C LEU A 38 9.68 -3.49 -12.08
N GLU A 39 10.95 -3.78 -11.78
CA GLU A 39 11.33 -4.60 -10.61
C GLU A 39 10.76 -3.98 -9.33
N PHE A 40 10.90 -2.67 -9.21
CA PHE A 40 10.40 -1.94 -8.06
C PHE A 40 8.86 -1.94 -7.97
N LEU A 41 8.14 -1.73 -9.08
CA LEU A 41 6.68 -1.86 -9.12
C LEU A 41 6.22 -3.27 -8.74
N THR A 42 6.96 -4.30 -9.15
CA THR A 42 6.71 -5.68 -8.76
C THR A 42 6.78 -5.84 -7.24
N LYS A 43 7.80 -5.27 -6.58
CA LYS A 43 7.93 -5.29 -5.10
C LYS A 43 6.73 -4.61 -4.41
N ILE A 44 6.24 -3.49 -4.95
CA ILE A 44 5.04 -2.81 -4.45
C ILE A 44 3.80 -3.71 -4.55
N VAL A 45 3.59 -4.34 -5.71
CA VAL A 45 2.45 -5.21 -5.95
C VAL A 45 2.48 -6.42 -5.01
N ILE A 46 3.66 -7.02 -4.80
CA ILE A 46 3.85 -8.10 -3.83
C ILE A 46 3.45 -7.65 -2.43
N GLY A 47 3.93 -6.50 -1.95
CA GLY A 47 3.56 -5.98 -0.64
C GLY A 47 2.05 -5.76 -0.48
N ALA A 48 1.40 -5.20 -1.50
CA ALA A 48 -0.05 -4.99 -1.51
C ALA A 48 -0.83 -6.32 -1.49
N ALA A 49 -0.38 -7.30 -2.27
CA ALA A 49 -0.97 -8.64 -2.30
C ALA A 49 -0.83 -9.35 -0.94
N GLN A 50 0.34 -9.25 -0.29
CA GLN A 50 0.56 -9.78 1.05
C GLN A 50 -0.36 -9.13 2.09
N ALA A 51 -0.56 -7.80 2.03
CA ALA A 51 -1.46 -7.09 2.93
C ALA A 51 -2.92 -7.55 2.77
N LEU A 52 -3.38 -7.73 1.52
CA LEU A 52 -4.71 -8.27 1.21
C LEU A 52 -4.86 -9.74 1.64
N ALA A 53 -3.85 -10.57 1.38
CA ALA A 53 -3.85 -11.97 1.78
C ALA A 53 -3.99 -12.12 3.31
N ARG A 54 -3.31 -11.24 4.08
CA ARG A 54 -3.47 -11.18 5.54
C ARG A 54 -4.89 -10.80 5.94
N LEU A 55 -5.50 -9.80 5.31
CA LEU A 55 -6.89 -9.41 5.57
C LEU A 55 -7.85 -10.59 5.30
N HIS A 56 -7.67 -11.26 4.16
CA HIS A 56 -8.49 -12.40 3.75
C HIS A 56 -8.34 -13.60 4.69
N LYS A 57 -7.16 -13.81 5.29
CA LYS A 57 -6.95 -14.84 6.33
C LYS A 57 -7.86 -14.62 7.54
N TYR A 58 -8.20 -13.38 7.87
CA TYR A 58 -9.16 -13.04 8.93
C TYR A 58 -10.62 -13.02 8.44
N ARG A 59 -10.88 -13.51 7.23
CA ARG A 59 -12.20 -13.52 6.58
C ARG A 59 -12.77 -12.12 6.38
N TYR A 60 -11.93 -11.12 6.13
CA TYR A 60 -12.39 -9.78 5.74
C TYR A 60 -12.11 -9.53 4.26
N VAL A 61 -12.98 -8.76 3.61
CA VAL A 61 -12.80 -8.24 2.25
C VAL A 61 -12.87 -6.72 2.31
N HIS A 62 -11.90 -6.03 1.71
CA HIS A 62 -11.76 -4.58 1.86
C HIS A 62 -12.79 -3.73 1.10
N LEU A 63 -13.30 -4.24 -0.04
CA LEU A 63 -14.24 -3.59 -0.98
C LEU A 63 -13.83 -2.22 -1.59
N ASN A 64 -12.69 -1.65 -1.21
CA ASN A 64 -12.20 -0.34 -1.69
C ASN A 64 -10.69 -0.40 -1.97
N VAL A 65 -10.26 -1.40 -2.74
CA VAL A 65 -8.84 -1.60 -3.07
C VAL A 65 -8.41 -0.56 -4.11
N LYS A 66 -7.55 0.37 -3.70
CA LYS A 66 -6.96 1.43 -4.54
C LYS A 66 -5.59 1.83 -4.02
N ALA A 67 -4.74 2.40 -4.88
CA ALA A 67 -3.36 2.76 -4.53
C ALA A 67 -3.26 3.70 -3.30
N GLN A 68 -4.25 4.56 -3.06
CA GLN A 68 -4.28 5.46 -1.91
C GLN A 68 -4.47 4.74 -0.57
N ASN A 69 -5.05 3.55 -0.57
CA ASN A 69 -5.36 2.78 0.64
C ASN A 69 -4.20 1.87 1.09
N PHE A 70 -3.12 1.83 0.31
CA PHE A 70 -1.88 1.15 0.69
C PHE A 70 -0.83 2.20 1.06
N VAL A 71 -0.36 2.14 2.30
CA VAL A 71 0.50 3.16 2.89
C VAL A 71 1.83 2.60 3.35
N TYR A 72 2.84 3.45 3.37
CA TYR A 72 4.13 3.18 3.97
C TYR A 72 4.31 4.09 5.19
N VAL A 73 4.74 3.50 6.30
CA VAL A 73 5.07 4.23 7.53
C VAL A 73 6.48 4.83 7.48
N GLU A 74 7.31 4.33 6.57
CA GLU A 74 8.66 4.79 6.28
C GLU A 74 8.82 4.89 4.76
N LYS A 75 9.77 5.71 4.30
CA LYS A 75 10.05 5.80 2.86
C LYS A 75 10.53 4.44 2.32
N PRO A 76 9.93 3.91 1.24
CA PRO A 76 10.37 2.66 0.63
C PRO A 76 11.86 2.69 0.25
N ASP A 77 12.57 1.61 0.58
CA ASP A 77 13.96 1.41 0.20
C ASP A 77 14.04 0.39 -0.95
N HIS A 78 14.48 0.86 -2.11
CA HIS A 78 14.61 0.06 -3.33
C HIS A 78 15.59 -1.11 -3.18
N LYS A 79 16.53 -1.03 -2.23
CA LYS A 79 17.53 -2.08 -1.98
C LYS A 79 16.97 -3.27 -1.23
N LYS A 80 15.81 -3.12 -0.58
CA LYS A 80 15.14 -4.24 0.09
C LYS A 80 14.55 -5.19 -0.95
N GLU A 81 14.56 -6.48 -0.64
CA GLU A 81 13.92 -7.51 -1.46
C GLU A 81 12.40 -7.32 -1.47
N GLU A 82 11.84 -6.93 -0.34
CA GLU A 82 10.42 -6.66 -0.17
C GLU A 82 10.17 -5.24 0.37
N ILE A 83 9.06 -4.66 -0.05
CA ILE A 83 8.61 -3.34 0.39
C ILE A 83 7.21 -3.50 1.01
N PRO A 84 7.14 -3.87 2.30
CA PRO A 84 5.86 -4.11 2.95
C PRO A 84 5.09 -2.79 3.06
N CYS A 85 3.84 -2.81 2.59
CA CYS A 85 2.88 -1.73 2.83
C CYS A 85 1.83 -2.16 3.85
N LYS A 86 1.21 -1.17 4.50
CA LYS A 86 0.04 -1.37 5.36
C LYS A 86 -1.22 -1.05 4.58
N LEU A 87 -2.29 -1.79 4.85
CA LEU A 87 -3.61 -1.57 4.27
C LEU A 87 -4.45 -0.69 5.21
N THR A 88 -5.11 0.32 4.66
CA THR A 88 -5.90 1.34 5.37
C THR A 88 -7.23 1.57 4.65
N GLY A 89 -8.18 2.28 5.28
CA GLY A 89 -9.50 2.50 4.67
C GLY A 89 -10.45 1.30 4.82
N LEU A 90 -10.43 0.70 6.01
CA LEU A 90 -11.28 -0.45 6.36
C LEU A 90 -12.74 -0.07 6.64
N ASP A 91 -13.13 1.19 6.41
CA ASP A 91 -14.50 1.71 6.58
C ASP A 91 -15.54 0.95 5.74
N ASN A 92 -15.11 0.42 4.59
CA ASN A 92 -15.95 -0.40 3.70
C ASN A 92 -15.67 -1.90 3.81
N ALA A 93 -14.82 -2.33 4.75
CA ALA A 93 -14.45 -3.74 4.85
C ALA A 93 -15.60 -4.57 5.42
N VAL A 94 -15.83 -5.76 4.85
CA VAL A 94 -16.88 -6.69 5.27
C VAL A 94 -16.28 -8.00 5.76
N LYS A 95 -16.88 -8.57 6.81
CA LYS A 95 -16.53 -9.92 7.28
C LYS A 95 -17.35 -10.96 6.51
N LEU A 96 -16.67 -11.92 5.92
CA LEU A 96 -17.30 -13.08 5.31
C LEU A 96 -17.81 -14.02 6.39
N VAL A 97 -19.11 -14.32 6.34
CA VAL A 97 -19.75 -15.36 7.14
C VAL A 97 -19.92 -16.55 6.20
N ILE A 98 -19.11 -17.59 6.43
CA ILE A 98 -19.12 -18.86 5.70
C ILE A 98 -19.27 -19.96 6.75
#